data_AF-A0AAI9WZX7-F1
#
_entry.id   AF-A0AAI9WZX7-F1
#
_cell.length_a   1.000
_cell.length_b   1.000
_cell.length_c   1.000
_cell.angle_alpha   90.00
_cell.angle_beta   90.00
_cell.angle_gamma   90.00
#
_symmetry.space_group_name_H-M   'P 1'
#
loop_
_entity.id
_entity.type
_entity.pdbx_description
1 polymer ?
#
loop_
_entity_poly.entity_id
_entity_poly.type
_entity_poly.pdbx_seq_one_letter_code
_entity_poly.pdbx_strand_id
1 'polypeptide(L)'
;MNIQGRTIQKHFQKFDKESHLLILHDEIELTLGKFQFRKPGSSSRGHNGLKSIDGVYKNKFSKLGIGVGKPNGNNIVRHVLGKFSEEELQILDYEVLPKVVEKLEDTIATTLSTLSSKATTLSSKAR
;
A
#
# COMPACT_ATOMS: atom_id res chain seq x y z
N MET A 1 13.95 -8.23 -3.17
CA MET A 1 13.07 -7.07 -2.93
C MET A 1 13.35 -6.47 -1.53
N ASN A 2 14.54 -5.91 -1.26
CA ASN A 2 14.96 -5.62 0.13
C ASN A 2 15.59 -4.22 0.37
N ILE A 3 15.78 -3.41 -0.68
CA ILE A 3 16.52 -2.13 -0.60
C ILE A 3 15.67 -0.91 -1.02
N GLN A 4 14.35 -1.10 -1.11
CA GLN A 4 13.46 -0.08 -1.66
C GLN A 4 13.34 1.15 -0.77
N GLY A 5 13.59 1.03 0.54
CA GLY A 5 13.47 2.17 1.47
C GLY A 5 14.33 3.37 1.07
N ARG A 6 15.60 3.16 0.71
CA ARG A 6 16.50 4.25 0.30
C ARG A 6 16.09 4.87 -1.04
N THR A 7 15.67 4.03 -1.99
CA THR A 7 15.22 4.49 -3.31
C THR A 7 13.95 5.34 -3.20
N ILE A 8 12.95 4.85 -2.45
CA ILE A 8 11.71 5.59 -2.21
C ILE A 8 12.02 6.89 -1.48
N GLN A 9 12.88 6.86 -0.46
CA GLN A 9 13.29 8.06 0.27
C GLN A 9 13.87 9.14 -0.62
N LYS A 10 14.86 8.79 -1.45
CA LYS A 10 15.52 9.75 -2.34
C LYS A 10 14.57 10.46 -3.30
N HIS A 11 13.51 9.78 -3.74
CA HIS A 11 12.53 10.35 -4.66
C HIS A 11 11.44 11.12 -3.92
N PHE A 12 10.90 10.53 -2.85
CA PHE A 12 9.74 11.08 -2.17
C PHE A 12 10.10 12.32 -1.30
N GLN A 13 11.36 12.48 -0.92
CA GLN A 13 11.87 13.72 -0.30
C GLN A 13 11.71 14.97 -1.18
N LYS A 14 11.47 14.81 -2.49
CA LYS A 14 11.25 15.92 -3.43
C LYS A 14 9.81 16.45 -3.41
N PHE A 15 8.89 15.73 -2.77
CA PHE A 15 7.48 16.12 -2.67
C PHE A 15 7.24 16.92 -1.39
N ASP A 16 6.11 17.63 -1.34
CA ASP A 16 5.72 18.44 -0.19
C ASP A 16 5.54 17.61 1.08
N LYS A 17 5.71 18.25 2.25
CA LYS A 17 5.57 17.60 3.57
C LYS A 17 4.17 17.03 3.82
N GLU A 18 3.15 17.59 3.16
CA GLU A 18 1.76 17.14 3.22
C GLU A 18 1.47 15.93 2.30
N SER A 19 2.47 15.47 1.53
CA SER A 19 2.29 14.36 0.60
C SER A 19 1.99 13.05 1.33
N HIS A 20 0.99 12.33 0.84
CA HIS A 20 0.61 11.03 1.37
C HIS A 20 1.30 9.89 0.60
N LEU A 21 2.01 9.02 1.32
CA LEU A 21 2.62 7.82 0.75
C LEU A 21 1.72 6.60 0.98
N LEU A 22 1.34 5.93 -0.10
CA LEU A 22 0.66 4.63 -0.10
C LEU A 22 1.55 3.60 -0.80
N ILE A 23 1.83 2.48 -0.13
CA ILE A 23 2.63 1.37 -0.68
C ILE A 23 1.72 0.18 -0.98
N LEU A 24 1.69 -0.24 -2.24
CA LEU A 24 1.08 -1.49 -2.68
C LEU A 24 2.10 -2.63 -2.52
N HIS A 25 1.67 -3.76 -1.98
CA HIS A 25 2.54 -4.92 -1.77
C HIS A 25 1.75 -6.23 -1.79
N ASP A 26 2.44 -7.35 -2.03
CA ASP A 26 1.87 -8.68 -1.84
C ASP A 26 1.68 -8.98 -0.35
N GLU A 27 0.54 -9.56 0.01
CA GLU A 27 0.18 -9.92 1.38
C GLU A 27 -0.10 -11.42 1.44
N ILE A 28 0.84 -12.17 2.01
CA ILE A 28 0.76 -13.63 2.11
C ILE A 28 -0.32 -14.10 3.08
N GLU A 29 -0.62 -13.29 4.10
CA GLU A 29 -1.67 -13.58 5.08
C GLU A 29 -3.07 -13.41 4.50
N LEU A 30 -3.18 -12.77 3.34
CA LEU A 30 -4.45 -12.47 2.69
C LEU A 30 -4.65 -13.41 1.50
N THR A 31 -5.84 -14.03 1.44
CA THR A 31 -6.21 -14.93 0.35
C THR A 31 -6.20 -14.18 -0.99
N LEU A 32 -5.83 -14.88 -2.07
CA LEU A 32 -6.00 -14.38 -3.43
C LEU A 32 -7.44 -13.91 -3.67
N GLY A 33 -7.61 -12.84 -4.46
CA GLY A 33 -8.92 -12.22 -4.68
C GLY A 33 -9.28 -11.13 -3.66
N LYS A 34 -8.49 -10.96 -2.59
CA LYS A 34 -8.75 -9.96 -1.56
C LYS A 34 -7.64 -8.91 -1.52
N PHE A 35 -7.99 -7.70 -1.11
CA PHE A 35 -7.05 -6.64 -0.79
C PHE A 35 -7.46 -5.93 0.51
N GLN A 36 -6.50 -5.30 1.18
CA GLN A 36 -6.73 -4.62 2.45
C GLN A 36 -5.92 -3.32 2.56
N PHE A 37 -6.62 -2.21 2.78
CA PHE A 37 -5.99 -0.96 3.20
C PHE A 37 -5.60 -1.03 4.67
N ARG A 38 -4.41 -0.53 4.98
CA ARG A 38 -3.83 -0.53 6.32
C ARG A 38 -3.28 0.85 6.63
N LYS A 39 -3.62 1.34 7.81
CA LYS A 39 -3.25 2.69 8.28
C LYS A 39 -1.73 2.80 8.53
N PRO A 40 -1.17 4.01 8.49
CA PRO A 40 0.19 4.27 8.98
C PRO A 40 0.41 3.69 10.38
N GLY A 41 1.60 3.15 10.63
CA GLY A 41 1.96 2.47 11.88
C GLY A 41 1.59 0.98 11.92
N SER A 42 0.87 0.44 10.93
CA SER A 42 0.54 -0.98 10.88
C SER A 42 1.78 -1.86 10.68
N SER A 43 1.85 -3.03 11.35
CA SER A 43 2.96 -3.98 11.25
C SER A 43 3.31 -4.40 9.81
N SER A 44 4.61 -4.59 9.52
CA SER A 44 5.10 -5.11 8.24
C SER A 44 4.79 -6.59 7.96
N ARG A 45 4.21 -7.33 8.93
CA ARG A 45 3.82 -8.76 8.78
C ARG A 45 4.90 -9.66 8.15
N GLY A 46 6.17 -9.38 8.47
CA GLY A 46 7.30 -10.16 7.95
C GLY A 46 7.78 -9.76 6.55
N HIS A 47 7.06 -8.92 5.81
CA HIS A 47 7.41 -8.51 4.44
C HIS A 47 8.71 -7.68 4.41
N ASN A 48 9.75 -8.19 3.73
CA ASN A 48 11.09 -7.60 3.75
C ASN A 48 11.16 -6.22 3.07
N GLY A 49 10.39 -6.01 1.99
CA GLY A 49 10.24 -4.70 1.35
C GLY A 49 9.68 -3.63 2.30
N LEU A 50 8.56 -3.91 2.97
CA LEU A 50 7.98 -3.02 3.98
C LEU A 50 8.94 -2.75 5.15
N LYS A 51 9.65 -3.76 5.65
CA LYS A 51 10.69 -3.58 6.70
C LYS A 51 11.78 -2.60 6.25
N SER A 52 12.20 -2.68 4.99
CA SER A 52 13.18 -1.76 4.39
C SER A 52 12.66 -0.32 4.37
N ILE A 53 11.39 -0.12 4.03
CA ILE A 53 10.74 1.19 3.98
C ILE A 53 10.51 1.73 5.40
N ASP A 54 10.08 0.89 6.34
CA ASP A 54 9.89 1.22 7.75
C ASP A 54 11.15 1.80 8.38
N GLY A 55 12.33 1.24 8.06
CA GLY A 55 13.61 1.73 8.57
C GLY A 55 13.91 3.20 8.20
N VAL A 56 13.25 3.72 7.16
CA VAL A 56 13.49 5.06 6.63
C VAL A 56 12.31 6.00 6.93
N TYR A 57 11.09 5.50 6.76
CA TYR A 57 9.86 6.27 6.95
C TYR A 57 9.25 6.13 8.35
N LYS A 58 9.87 5.35 9.24
CA LYS A 58 9.37 5.08 10.60
C LYS A 58 7.91 4.61 10.60
N ASN A 59 7.55 3.80 9.59
CA ASN A 59 6.19 3.26 9.40
C ASN A 59 5.09 4.34 9.20
N LYS A 60 5.44 5.57 8.81
CA LYS A 60 4.49 6.69 8.61
C LYS A 60 3.89 6.72 7.20
N PHE A 61 3.43 5.59 6.70
CA PHE A 61 2.83 5.46 5.38
C PHE A 61 1.70 4.42 5.37
N SER A 62 0.69 4.67 4.54
CA SER A 62 -0.42 3.75 4.32
C SER A 62 0.02 2.57 3.47
N LYS A 63 -0.64 1.43 3.63
CA LYS A 63 -0.32 0.21 2.88
C LYS A 63 -1.57 -0.35 2.25
N LEU A 64 -1.45 -0.88 1.04
CA LEU A 64 -2.47 -1.66 0.37
C LEU A 64 -1.90 -3.06 0.11
N GLY A 65 -2.30 -4.02 0.95
CA GLY A 65 -1.90 -5.41 0.78
C GLY A 65 -2.82 -6.09 -0.22
N ILE A 66 -2.24 -6.71 -1.25
CA ILE A 66 -2.95 -7.53 -2.25
C ILE A 66 -2.67 -8.99 -1.92
N GLY A 67 -3.73 -9.77 -1.70
CA GLY A 67 -3.61 -11.14 -1.26
C GLY A 67 -2.98 -12.04 -2.31
N VAL A 68 -1.94 -12.76 -1.92
CA VAL A 68 -1.30 -13.80 -2.75
C VAL A 68 -1.47 -15.20 -2.16
N GLY A 69 -2.20 -15.31 -1.04
CA GLY A 69 -2.43 -16.55 -0.33
C GLY A 69 -1.18 -17.12 0.36
N LYS A 70 -1.40 -17.96 1.37
CA LYS A 70 -0.32 -18.77 1.96
C LYS A 70 -0.09 -20.01 1.10
N PRO A 71 1.18 -20.38 0.84
CA PRO A 71 1.47 -21.66 0.22
C PRO A 71 1.04 -22.81 1.14
N ASN A 72 0.62 -23.92 0.53
CA ASN A 72 0.47 -25.19 1.22
C ASN A 72 1.87 -25.76 1.53
N GLY A 73 2.47 -25.30 2.63
CA GLY A 73 3.78 -25.76 3.11
C GLY A 73 4.71 -24.63 3.55
N ASN A 74 5.93 -24.99 3.95
CA ASN A 74 6.86 -24.06 4.61
C ASN A 74 7.68 -23.18 3.65
N ASN A 75 7.49 -23.27 2.33
CA ASN A 75 8.33 -22.57 1.36
C ASN A 75 7.74 -21.24 0.89
N ILE A 76 7.64 -20.30 1.83
CA ILE A 76 7.18 -18.92 1.60
C ILE A 76 8.03 -18.23 0.51
N VAL A 77 9.34 -18.47 0.50
CA VAL A 77 10.26 -17.83 -0.47
C VAL A 77 9.93 -18.27 -1.89
N ARG A 78 9.73 -19.57 -2.13
CA ARG A 78 9.37 -20.09 -3.45
C ARG A 78 7.98 -19.61 -3.89
N HIS A 79 7.04 -19.45 -2.96
CA HIS A 79 5.70 -18.94 -3.26
C HIS A 79 5.76 -17.49 -3.77
N VAL A 80 6.41 -16.60 -3.03
CA VAL A 80 6.51 -15.17 -3.39
C VAL A 80 7.36 -14.93 -4.64
N LEU A 81 8.32 -15.81 -4.93
CA LEU A 81 9.13 -15.75 -6.16
C LEU A 81 8.52 -16.58 -7.32
N GLY A 82 7.41 -17.27 -7.07
CA GLY A 82 6.71 -18.07 -8.06
C GLY A 82 6.02 -17.21 -9.10
N LYS A 83 5.64 -17.83 -10.22
CA LYS A 83 4.73 -17.22 -11.18
C LYS A 83 3.30 -17.57 -10.78
N PHE A 84 2.39 -16.63 -10.97
CA PHE A 84 0.96 -16.89 -10.89
C PHE A 84 0.54 -17.88 -11.98
N SER A 85 -0.42 -18.76 -11.66
CA SER A 85 -1.12 -19.56 -12.66
C SER A 85 -2.02 -18.67 -13.53
N GLU A 86 -2.53 -19.21 -14.62
CA GLU A 86 -3.43 -18.47 -15.51
C GLU A 86 -4.75 -18.12 -14.81
N GLU A 87 -5.26 -19.04 -13.97
CA GLU A 87 -6.45 -18.81 -13.15
C GLU A 87 -6.20 -17.72 -12.09
N GLU A 88 -5.01 -17.72 -11.46
CA GLU A 88 -4.65 -16.70 -10.48
C GLU A 88 -4.53 -15.31 -11.14
N LEU A 89 -3.94 -15.25 -12.34
CA LEU A 89 -3.88 -14.03 -13.14
C LEU A 89 -5.27 -13.52 -13.52
N GLN A 90 -6.18 -14.41 -13.92
CA GLN A 90 -7.57 -14.02 -14.21
C GLN A 90 -8.26 -13.40 -12.99
N ILE A 91 -8.08 -13.98 -11.81
CA ILE A 91 -8.63 -13.40 -10.56
C ILE A 91 -8.01 -12.02 -10.31
N LEU A 92 -6.70 -11.87 -10.47
CA LEU A 92 -6.03 -10.59 -10.29
C LEU A 92 -6.55 -9.53 -11.28
N ASP A 93 -6.56 -9.86 -12.56
CA ASP A 93 -6.86 -8.92 -13.65
C ASP A 93 -8.33 -8.51 -13.69
N TYR A 94 -9.25 -9.46 -13.51
CA TYR A 94 -10.67 -9.21 -13.70
C TYR A 94 -11.43 -8.96 -12.40
N GLU A 95 -10.91 -9.40 -11.26
CA GLU A 95 -11.61 -9.21 -9.98
C GLU A 95 -10.91 -8.25 -9.02
N VAL A 96 -9.58 -8.34 -8.89
CA VAL A 96 -8.86 -7.59 -7.86
C VAL A 96 -8.48 -6.20 -8.34
N LEU A 97 -7.78 -6.10 -9.48
CA LEU A 97 -7.25 -4.84 -9.98
C LEU A 97 -8.36 -3.79 -10.24
N PRO A 98 -9.52 -4.13 -10.84
CA PRO A 98 -10.59 -3.16 -11.05
C PRO A 98 -11.11 -2.58 -9.72
N LYS A 99 -11.34 -3.44 -8.72
CA LYS A 99 -11.81 -3.02 -7.38
C LYS A 99 -10.76 -2.21 -6.63
N VAL A 100 -9.47 -2.53 -6.81
CA VAL A 100 -8.37 -1.75 -6.24
C VAL A 100 -8.35 -0.35 -6.85
N VAL A 101 -8.47 -0.22 -8.18
CA VAL A 101 -8.49 1.07 -8.86
C VAL A 101 -9.68 1.91 -8.40
N GLU A 102 -10.88 1.35 -8.43
CA GLU A 102 -12.10 2.02 -7.92
C GLU A 102 -11.88 2.52 -6.48
N LYS A 103 -11.30 1.67 -5.61
CA LYS A 103 -11.09 2.06 -4.22
C LYS A 103 -10.00 3.12 -4.03
N LEU A 104 -8.99 3.14 -4.91
CA LEU A 104 -7.97 4.18 -4.91
C LEU A 104 -8.57 5.52 -5.34
N GLU A 105 -9.41 5.53 -6.37
CA GLU A 105 -10.13 6.73 -6.82
C GLU A 105 -11.00 7.32 -5.71
N ASP A 106 -11.81 6.48 -5.05
CA ASP A 106 -12.60 6.85 -3.86
C ASP A 106 -11.72 7.50 -2.77
N THR A 107 -10.58 6.87 -2.48
CA THR A 107 -9.69 7.30 -1.40
C THR A 107 -9.06 8.65 -1.73
N ILE A 108 -8.64 8.84 -2.98
CA ILE A 108 -8.08 10.11 -3.45
C ILE A 108 -9.16 11.20 -3.40
N ALA A 109 -10.37 10.93 -3.93
CA ALA A 109 -11.47 11.88 -3.91
C ALA A 109 -11.85 12.30 -2.48
N THR A 110 -11.96 11.34 -1.56
CA THR A 110 -12.24 11.58 -0.13
C THR A 110 -11.13 12.40 0.54
N THR A 111 -9.87 12.13 0.20
CA THR A 111 -8.73 12.88 0.74
C THR A 111 -8.75 14.33 0.26
N LEU A 112 -9.00 14.55 -1.04
CA LEU A 112 -9.08 15.89 -1.62
C LEU A 112 -10.23 16.72 -1.04
N SER A 113 -11.40 16.12 -0.84
CA SER A 113 -12.55 16.81 -0.22
C SER A 113 -12.30 17.16 1.25
N THR A 114 -11.62 16.27 1.98
CA THR A 114 -11.20 16.51 3.38
C THR A 114 -10.16 17.63 3.49
N LEU A 115 -9.22 17.71 2.53
CA LEU A 115 -8.22 18.78 2.50
C LEU A 115 -8.85 20.15 2.17
N SER A 116 -9.76 20.20 1.20
CA SER A 116 -10.48 21.42 0.81
C SER A 116 -11.33 22.00 1.97
N SER A 117 -12.02 21.14 2.71
CA SER A 117 -12.82 21.57 3.87
C SER A 117 -11.96 22.09 5.03
N LYS A 118 -10.81 21.46 5.30
CA LYS A 118 -9.85 21.94 6.32
C LYS A 118 -9.22 23.29 5.94
N ALA A 119 -8.88 23.49 4.66
CA ALA A 119 -8.31 24.75 4.18
C ALA A 119 -9.27 25.94 4.36
N THR A 120 -10.57 25.72 4.10
CA THR A 120 -11.62 26.75 4.29
C THR A 120 -11.79 27.16 5.76
N THR A 121 -11.56 26.24 6.71
CA THR A 121 -11.77 26.49 8.14
C THR A 121 -10.61 27.27 8.79
N LEU A 122 -9.41 27.24 8.20
CA LEU A 122 -8.23 27.93 8.73
C LEU A 122 -8.22 29.44 8.43
N SER A 123 -8.99 29.91 7.44
CA SER A 123 -9.10 31.33 7.08
C SER A 123 -9.95 32.17 8.06
N SER A 124 -10.74 31.56 8.95
CA SER A 124 -11.69 32.30 9.82
C SER A 124 -11.17 32.58 11.23
N LYS A 125 -9.96 32.13 11.59
CA LYS A 125 -9.37 32.30 12.92
C LYS A 125 -8.25 33.34 13.02
N ALA A 126 -8.03 34.13 11.96
CA ALA A 126 -7.09 35.25 11.94
C ALA A 126 -7.87 36.58 11.96
N ARG A 127 -8.49 36.91 13.10
CA ARG A 127 -8.93 38.27 13.46
C ARG A 127 -8.98 38.41 14.96
#